data_AF-A0A7J8TU25-F1
#
_entry.id   AF-A0A7J8TU25-F1
#
_cell.length_a   1.000
_cell.length_b   1.000
_cell.length_c   1.000
_cell.angle_alpha   90.00
_cell.angle_beta   90.00
_cell.angle_gamma   90.00
#
_symmetry.space_group_name_H-M   'P 1'
#
loop_
_entity.id
_entity.type
_entity.pdbx_description
1 polymer ?
#
loop_
_entity_poly.entity_id
_entity_poly.type
_entity_poly.pdbx_seq_one_letter_code
_entity_poly.pdbx_strand_id
1 'polypeptide(L)'
;MNLCIYEGTYKCSHDVCVSMSVSMDLREVVGSQVCGNGVWHTELLPATNDGHGGVIVEMKEHMDSETFVIVLRASMLQWKQQGKKGVWIKLPIGLVHLVETTVKEGFRYHHAEPSYLMLVSWIPNTPNNIPANVTHRVRVGAIILNDKREVLTVQEKSGRFRGTGIWKIPTGVVDEGEDIFMGAIREVREETGVDTEFVEVLGFRYGVCMIKHVLCL
;
A
#
# COMPACT_ATOMS: atom_id res chain seq x y z
N MET A 1 -19.44 -22.24 29.27
CA MET A 1 -19.74 -20.94 28.63
C MET A 1 -20.17 -21.24 27.20
N ASN A 2 -21.44 -21.01 26.87
CA ASN A 2 -22.01 -21.36 25.57
C ASN A 2 -21.53 -20.36 24.51
N LEU A 3 -20.93 -20.86 23.44
CA LEU A 3 -20.48 -20.10 22.28
C LEU A 3 -21.61 -20.09 21.24
N CYS A 4 -22.30 -18.96 21.07
CA CYS A 4 -23.24 -18.77 19.97
C CYS A 4 -22.46 -18.30 18.73
N ILE A 5 -22.46 -19.12 17.67
CA ILE A 5 -21.94 -18.77 16.35
C ILE A 5 -23.13 -18.27 15.51
N TYR A 6 -23.06 -17.02 15.04
CA TYR A 6 -24.01 -16.45 14.10
C TYR A 6 -23.44 -16.64 12.68
N GLU A 7 -24.06 -17.47 11.86
CA GLU A 7 -23.76 -17.56 10.43
C GLU A 7 -24.64 -16.58 9.65
N GLY A 8 -24.02 -15.62 8.97
CA GLY A 8 -24.68 -14.70 8.05
C GLY A 8 -23.99 -14.74 6.70
N THR A 9 -24.68 -15.26 5.68
CA THR A 9 -24.22 -15.28 4.29
C THR A 9 -24.56 -13.95 3.60
N TYR A 10 -23.57 -13.24 3.08
CA TYR A 10 -23.77 -12.06 2.23
C TYR A 10 -23.57 -12.44 0.76
N LYS A 11 -24.62 -12.31 -0.06
CA LYS A 11 -24.54 -12.37 -1.53
C LYS A 11 -24.18 -10.97 -2.05
N CYS A 12 -23.12 -10.87 -2.85
CA CYS A 12 -22.73 -9.65 -3.54
C CYS A 12 -22.98 -9.85 -5.05
N SER A 13 -23.91 -9.09 -5.62
CA SER A 13 -24.15 -9.04 -7.07
C SER A 13 -23.51 -7.76 -7.61
N HIS A 14 -22.50 -7.88 -8.47
CA HIS A 14 -21.98 -6.78 -9.27
C HIS A 14 -21.88 -7.23 -10.73
N ASP A 15 -22.83 -6.78 -11.54
CA ASP A 15 -22.75 -6.74 -12.99
C ASP A 15 -22.91 -5.30 -13.43
N VAL A 16 -21.82 -4.61 -13.77
CA VAL A 16 -21.77 -3.63 -14.87
C VAL A 16 -20.32 -3.60 -15.38
N CYS A 17 -20.06 -4.28 -16.49
CA CYS A 17 -18.81 -4.17 -17.23
C CYS A 17 -19.02 -3.13 -18.34
N VAL A 18 -18.50 -1.91 -18.17
CA VAL A 18 -18.43 -0.93 -19.27
C VAL A 18 -17.08 -1.10 -19.96
N SER A 19 -17.07 -1.75 -21.12
CA SER A 19 -15.93 -1.77 -22.03
C SER A 19 -15.83 -0.43 -22.77
N MET A 20 -14.83 0.39 -22.44
CA MET A 20 -14.40 1.49 -23.32
C MET A 20 -13.21 1.01 -24.16
N SER A 21 -13.47 0.64 -25.41
CA SER A 21 -12.44 0.47 -26.44
C SER A 21 -12.12 1.83 -27.04
N VAL A 22 -10.96 2.41 -26.70
CA VAL A 22 -10.41 3.55 -27.43
C VAL A 22 -9.46 3.01 -28.50
N SER A 23 -9.92 3.00 -29.75
CA SER A 23 -9.05 2.80 -30.90
C SER A 23 -8.49 4.16 -31.29
N MET A 24 -7.27 4.49 -30.85
CA MET A 24 -6.53 5.63 -31.40
C MET A 24 -5.68 5.17 -32.57
N ASP A 25 -5.99 5.73 -33.74
CA ASP A 25 -5.29 5.52 -35.00
C ASP A 25 -3.88 6.14 -34.90
N LEU A 26 -2.87 5.34 -35.24
CA LEU A 26 -1.44 5.62 -35.03
C LEU A 26 -0.91 6.77 -35.93
N ARG A 27 -1.78 7.40 -36.73
CA ARG A 27 -1.43 8.40 -37.73
C ARG A 27 -1.58 9.85 -37.23
N GLU A 28 -2.36 10.11 -36.18
CA GLU A 28 -2.59 11.49 -35.70
C GLU A 28 -1.50 12.02 -34.76
N VAL A 29 -0.65 11.16 -34.21
CA VAL A 29 0.50 11.62 -33.37
C VAL A 29 1.65 12.15 -34.24
N VAL A 30 1.65 11.86 -35.55
CA VAL A 30 2.75 12.21 -36.46
C VAL A 30 2.23 13.06 -37.63
N GLY A 31 1.94 14.33 -37.34
CA GLY A 31 1.77 15.38 -38.34
C GLY A 31 1.69 16.73 -37.64
N SER A 32 2.48 17.76 -37.93
CA SER A 32 3.31 18.07 -39.09
C SER A 32 4.40 19.09 -38.72
N GLN A 33 5.68 18.75 -38.90
CA GLN A 33 6.70 19.71 -39.32
C GLN A 33 7.91 18.96 -39.88
N VAL A 34 8.10 19.05 -41.20
CA VAL A 34 9.33 18.59 -41.86
C VAL A 34 10.35 19.71 -41.76
N CYS A 35 11.46 19.47 -41.05
CA CYS A 35 12.75 20.13 -41.25
C CYS A 35 13.89 19.20 -40.79
N GLY A 36 14.74 18.79 -41.75
CA GLY A 36 16.14 18.41 -41.53
C GLY A 36 16.44 17.03 -40.91
N ASN A 37 17.32 16.27 -41.56
CA ASN A 37 17.88 15.01 -41.08
C ASN A 37 18.36 15.08 -39.62
N GLY A 38 17.71 14.32 -38.74
CA GLY A 38 18.14 14.08 -37.37
C GLY A 38 17.30 12.95 -36.78
N VAL A 39 17.94 11.88 -36.33
CA VAL A 39 17.28 10.83 -35.55
C VAL A 39 16.82 11.49 -34.24
N TRP A 40 15.51 11.58 -34.00
CA TRP A 40 14.98 12.01 -32.71
C TRP A 40 15.32 10.94 -31.69
N HIS A 41 16.41 11.16 -30.93
CA HIS A 41 16.61 10.42 -29.71
C HIS A 41 15.64 11.02 -28.69
N THR A 42 14.39 10.53 -28.68
CA THR A 42 13.45 10.93 -27.62
C THR A 42 14.04 10.45 -26.31
N GLU A 43 14.34 11.39 -25.42
CA GLU A 43 14.80 11.09 -24.07
C GLU A 43 13.69 10.29 -23.35
N LEU A 44 14.08 9.21 -22.69
CA LEU A 44 13.16 8.31 -22.00
C LEU A 44 13.24 8.56 -20.50
N LEU A 45 12.17 8.23 -19.78
CA LEU A 45 12.19 8.33 -18.34
C LEU A 45 13.27 7.41 -17.77
N PRO A 46 14.14 7.92 -16.87
CA PRO A 46 15.12 7.09 -16.20
C PRO A 46 14.37 6.08 -15.33
N ALA A 47 14.66 4.80 -15.56
CA ALA A 47 13.96 3.70 -14.90
C ALA A 47 14.91 2.57 -14.50
N THR A 48 14.53 1.87 -13.44
CA THR A 48 15.19 0.65 -12.96
C THR A 48 14.26 -0.55 -13.16
N ASN A 49 14.81 -1.73 -13.39
CA ASN A 49 14.00 -2.95 -13.52
C ASN A 49 13.71 -3.53 -12.14
N ASP A 50 12.46 -3.97 -11.90
CA ASP A 50 12.14 -4.78 -10.73
C ASP A 50 12.44 -6.27 -10.96
N GLY A 51 12.34 -7.08 -9.89
CA GLY A 51 12.57 -8.53 -9.94
C GLY A 51 11.45 -9.35 -10.60
N HIS A 52 10.38 -8.71 -11.09
CA HIS A 52 9.18 -9.36 -11.61
C HIS A 52 8.86 -8.97 -13.07
N GLY A 53 9.81 -8.31 -13.75
CA GLY A 53 9.68 -7.91 -15.15
C GLY A 53 8.92 -6.59 -15.35
N GLY A 54 8.75 -5.80 -14.30
CA GLY A 54 8.32 -4.42 -14.34
C GLY A 54 9.47 -3.42 -14.33
N VAL A 55 9.11 -2.14 -14.27
CA VAL A 55 10.03 -1.01 -14.25
C VAL A 55 9.58 0.03 -13.22
N ILE A 56 10.54 0.68 -12.57
CA ILE A 56 10.33 1.71 -11.55
C ILE A 56 10.99 3.00 -12.00
N VAL A 57 10.18 4.05 -12.14
CA VAL A 57 10.60 5.43 -12.40
C VAL A 57 10.55 6.20 -11.10
N GLU A 58 11.67 6.80 -10.71
CA GLU A 58 11.72 7.75 -9.60
C GLU A 58 11.95 9.16 -10.13
N MET A 59 10.90 9.99 -10.08
CA MET A 59 11.02 11.39 -10.47
C MET A 59 11.79 12.15 -9.38
N LYS A 60 12.85 12.85 -9.76
CA LYS A 60 13.71 13.62 -8.84
C LYS A 60 13.76 15.09 -9.20
N GLU A 61 13.84 15.36 -10.50
CA GLU A 61 13.98 16.71 -11.03
C GLU A 61 12.64 17.26 -11.50
N HIS A 62 12.54 18.58 -11.52
CA HIS A 62 11.36 19.25 -12.05
C HIS A 62 11.25 19.01 -13.56
N MET A 63 10.06 18.62 -13.99
CA MET A 63 9.70 18.46 -15.40
C MET A 63 8.33 19.11 -15.61
N ASP A 64 8.14 19.83 -16.71
CA ASP A 64 6.84 20.36 -17.08
C ASP A 64 5.90 19.23 -17.55
N SER A 65 4.59 19.43 -17.38
CA SER A 65 3.60 18.39 -17.67
C SER A 65 3.53 17.99 -19.15
N GLU A 66 3.82 18.91 -20.07
CA GLU A 66 3.73 18.66 -21.53
C GLU A 66 4.88 17.76 -21.97
N THR A 67 6.11 18.13 -21.60
CA THR A 67 7.31 17.31 -21.81
C THR A 67 7.17 15.96 -21.14
N PHE A 68 6.68 15.92 -19.89
CA PHE A 68 6.49 14.68 -19.16
C PHE A 68 5.57 13.71 -19.90
N VAL A 69 4.45 14.18 -20.48
CA VAL A 69 3.54 13.29 -21.22
C VAL A 69 4.19 12.71 -22.48
N ILE A 70 4.98 13.51 -23.20
CA ILE A 70 5.67 13.07 -24.42
C ILE A 70 6.68 11.98 -24.08
N VAL A 71 7.51 12.23 -23.06
CA VAL A 71 8.55 11.30 -22.59
C VAL A 71 7.92 10.04 -21.97
N LEU A 72 6.84 10.18 -21.20
CA LEU A 72 6.10 9.04 -20.63
C LEU A 72 5.51 8.15 -21.73
N ARG A 73 4.85 8.72 -22.74
CA ARG A 73 4.28 7.93 -23.86
C ARG A 73 5.36 7.19 -24.65
N ALA A 74 6.48 7.86 -24.95
CA ALA A 74 7.62 7.21 -25.61
C ALA A 74 8.18 6.06 -24.77
N SER A 75 8.33 6.27 -23.46
CA SER A 75 8.82 5.27 -22.51
C SER A 75 7.89 4.06 -22.41
N MET A 76 6.58 4.30 -22.32
CA MET A 76 5.56 3.25 -22.29
C MET A 76 5.58 2.39 -23.56
N LEU A 77 5.76 3.00 -24.74
CA LEU A 77 5.90 2.26 -25.99
C LEU A 77 7.13 1.36 -26.00
N GLN A 78 8.28 1.89 -25.55
CA GLN A 78 9.51 1.10 -25.44
C GLN A 78 9.34 -0.07 -24.46
N TRP A 79 8.81 0.17 -23.26
CA TRP A 79 8.62 -0.88 -22.25
C TRP A 79 7.65 -1.96 -22.74
N LYS A 80 6.63 -1.58 -23.50
CA LYS A 80 5.73 -2.53 -24.17
C LYS A 80 6.46 -3.41 -25.18
N GLN A 81 7.34 -2.84 -26.01
CA GLN A 81 8.15 -3.61 -26.97
C GLN A 81 9.15 -4.53 -26.27
N GLN A 82 9.67 -4.13 -25.11
CA GLN A 82 10.57 -4.93 -24.28
C GLN A 82 9.83 -6.02 -23.46
N GLY A 83 8.51 -6.12 -23.58
CA GLY A 83 7.72 -7.10 -22.84
C GLY A 83 7.65 -6.83 -21.33
N LYS A 84 7.83 -5.58 -20.90
CA LYS A 84 7.65 -5.18 -19.50
C LYS A 84 6.19 -5.28 -19.09
N LYS A 85 5.97 -5.52 -17.81
CA LYS A 85 4.64 -5.76 -17.25
C LYS A 85 4.11 -4.57 -16.45
N GLY A 86 4.54 -4.44 -15.19
CA GLY A 86 4.16 -3.33 -14.31
C GLY A 86 5.07 -2.13 -14.50
N VAL A 87 4.49 -0.94 -14.58
CA VAL A 87 5.22 0.33 -14.59
C VAL A 87 4.84 1.08 -13.34
N TRP A 88 5.85 1.40 -12.52
CA TRP A 88 5.70 2.11 -11.27
C TRP A 88 6.29 3.50 -11.42
N ILE A 89 5.55 4.53 -11.01
CA ILE A 89 6.02 5.91 -11.00
C ILE A 89 5.90 6.46 -9.59
N LYS A 90 7.05 6.79 -9.01
CA LYS A 90 7.17 7.46 -7.72
C LYS A 90 7.27 8.96 -7.96
N LEU A 91 6.25 9.69 -7.52
CA LEU A 91 6.18 11.15 -7.61
C LEU A 91 6.34 11.77 -6.22
N PRO A 92 7.46 12.46 -5.93
CA PRO A 92 7.58 13.27 -4.71
C PRO A 92 6.47 14.33 -4.63
N ILE A 93 6.12 14.74 -3.41
CA ILE A 93 5.07 15.75 -3.16
C ILE A 93 5.31 17.08 -3.89
N GLY A 94 6.57 17.45 -4.13
CA GLY A 94 6.94 18.65 -4.89
C GLY A 94 6.64 18.56 -6.39
N LEU A 95 6.34 17.38 -6.93
CA LEU A 95 6.00 17.13 -8.33
C LEU A 95 4.52 16.74 -8.51
N VAL A 96 3.66 17.21 -7.61
CA VAL A 96 2.22 16.91 -7.60
C VAL A 96 1.52 17.31 -8.91
N HIS A 97 2.02 18.32 -9.63
CA HIS A 97 1.48 18.74 -10.93
C HIS A 97 1.56 17.66 -12.00
N LEU A 98 2.43 16.65 -11.84
CA LEU A 98 2.53 15.51 -12.75
C LEU A 98 1.51 14.40 -12.45
N VAL A 99 0.84 14.43 -11.29
CA VAL A 99 -0.10 13.38 -10.87
C VAL A 99 -1.29 13.29 -11.84
N GLU A 100 -1.91 14.43 -12.14
CA GLU A 100 -3.06 14.48 -13.06
C GLU A 100 -2.68 13.94 -14.45
N THR A 101 -1.53 14.38 -14.97
CA THR A 101 -0.98 13.93 -16.24
C THR A 101 -0.75 12.43 -16.25
N THR A 102 -0.16 11.89 -15.18
CA THR A 102 0.11 10.45 -15.05
C THR A 102 -1.18 9.61 -15.03
N VAL A 103 -2.21 10.08 -14.30
CA VAL A 103 -3.52 9.40 -14.23
C VAL A 103 -4.23 9.43 -15.58
N LYS A 104 -4.14 10.55 -16.32
CA LYS A 104 -4.70 10.67 -17.69
C LYS A 104 -4.08 9.67 -18.67
N GLU A 105 -2.82 9.29 -18.47
CA GLU A 105 -2.14 8.24 -19.23
C GLU A 105 -2.46 6.81 -18.75
N GLY A 106 -3.47 6.65 -17.89
CA GLY A 106 -4.02 5.34 -17.49
C GLY A 106 -3.38 4.71 -16.25
N PHE A 107 -2.51 5.43 -15.55
CA PHE A 107 -1.99 5.00 -14.26
C PHE A 107 -3.04 5.14 -13.16
N ARG A 108 -2.95 4.28 -12.15
CA ARG A 108 -3.81 4.32 -10.95
C ARG A 108 -2.96 4.50 -9.71
N TYR A 109 -3.55 5.05 -8.65
CA TYR A 109 -2.89 5.10 -7.36
C TYR A 109 -2.70 3.70 -6.79
N HIS A 110 -1.50 3.46 -6.24
CA HIS A 110 -1.24 2.24 -5.47
C HIS A 110 -1.15 2.58 -3.98
N HIS A 111 -0.15 3.34 -3.56
CA HIS A 111 -0.01 3.78 -2.17
C HIS A 111 0.58 5.18 -2.12
N ALA A 112 0.53 5.80 -0.94
CA ALA A 112 1.10 7.10 -0.70
C ALA A 112 1.83 7.09 0.64
N GLU A 113 2.97 7.76 0.66
CA GLU A 113 3.70 8.13 1.87
C GLU A 113 3.54 9.64 2.10
N PRO A 114 3.89 10.16 3.29
CA PRO A 114 3.84 11.60 3.54
C PRO A 114 4.61 12.46 2.52
N SER A 115 5.64 11.88 1.88
CA SER A 115 6.55 12.60 0.97
C SER A 115 6.36 12.26 -0.51
N TYR A 116 5.60 11.22 -0.88
CA TYR A 116 5.42 10.82 -2.28
C TYR A 116 4.15 10.01 -2.54
N LEU A 117 3.72 10.00 -3.79
CA LEU A 117 2.66 9.14 -4.31
C LEU A 117 3.25 8.08 -5.25
N MET A 118 2.87 6.82 -5.06
CA MET A 118 3.20 5.73 -5.98
C MET A 118 2.01 5.43 -6.90
N LEU A 119 2.23 5.58 -8.20
CA LEU A 119 1.27 5.22 -9.24
C LEU A 119 1.74 3.98 -10.00
N VAL A 120 0.78 3.21 -10.51
CA VAL A 120 1.08 1.97 -11.24
C VAL A 120 0.21 1.81 -12.48
N SER A 121 0.79 1.23 -13.53
CA SER A 121 0.09 0.78 -14.73
C SER A 121 0.53 -0.64 -15.12
N TRP A 122 -0.42 -1.43 -15.63
CA TRP A 122 -0.16 -2.79 -16.13
C TRP A 122 -0.25 -2.76 -17.66
N ILE A 123 0.88 -2.99 -18.35
CA ILE A 123 0.96 -2.93 -19.81
C ILE A 123 0.24 -4.12 -20.50
N PRO A 124 0.39 -5.38 -20.05
CA PRO A 124 -0.15 -6.53 -20.77
C PRO A 124 -1.68 -6.61 -20.73
N ASN A 125 -2.27 -7.23 -21.75
CA ASN A 125 -3.71 -7.58 -21.77
C ASN A 125 -4.03 -8.83 -20.91
N THR A 126 -3.08 -9.33 -20.13
CA THR A 126 -3.27 -10.45 -19.21
C THR A 126 -3.90 -9.95 -17.90
N PRO A 127 -4.43 -10.85 -17.05
CA PRO A 127 -4.81 -10.47 -15.69
C PRO A 127 -3.69 -9.68 -14.99
N ASN A 128 -4.09 -8.61 -14.30
CA ASN A 128 -3.17 -7.76 -13.56
C ASN A 128 -2.71 -8.51 -12.31
N ASN A 129 -1.41 -8.78 -12.22
CA ASN A 129 -0.79 -9.48 -11.09
C ASN A 129 -0.14 -8.51 -10.09
N ILE A 130 -0.34 -7.20 -10.24
CA ILE A 130 0.06 -6.22 -9.23
C ILE A 130 -0.83 -6.42 -8.01
N PRO A 131 -0.26 -6.70 -6.81
CA PRO A 131 -1.03 -6.79 -5.59
C PRO A 131 -1.83 -5.51 -5.35
N ALA A 132 -3.04 -5.65 -4.80
CA ALA A 132 -3.76 -4.47 -4.30
C ALA A 132 -2.97 -3.83 -3.15
N ASN A 133 -3.23 -2.55 -2.92
CA ASN A 133 -2.63 -1.80 -1.82
C ASN A 133 -2.99 -2.38 -0.44
N VAL A 134 -2.23 -2.01 0.58
CA VAL A 134 -2.44 -2.49 1.96
C VAL A 134 -3.83 -2.05 2.43
N THR A 135 -4.72 -3.03 2.60
CA THR A 135 -6.13 -2.80 2.96
C THR A 135 -6.41 -2.98 4.45
N HIS A 136 -5.51 -3.65 5.17
CA HIS A 136 -5.76 -4.07 6.55
C HIS A 136 -4.84 -3.35 7.51
N ARG A 137 -5.40 -2.86 8.62
CA ARG A 137 -4.62 -2.46 9.79
C ARG A 137 -4.43 -3.68 10.69
N VAL A 138 -3.20 -3.96 11.05
CA VAL A 138 -2.88 -5.02 12.01
C VAL A 138 -3.01 -4.45 13.42
N ARG A 139 -3.78 -5.11 14.27
CA ARG A 139 -3.87 -4.80 15.70
C ARG A 139 -3.36 -5.96 16.52
N VAL A 140 -2.77 -5.65 17.65
CA VAL A 140 -2.25 -6.61 18.62
C VAL A 140 -2.97 -6.47 19.94
N GLY A 141 -3.25 -7.59 20.59
CA GLY A 141 -3.65 -7.67 21.99
C GLY A 141 -2.67 -8.55 22.74
N ALA A 142 -2.20 -8.08 23.90
CA ALA A 142 -1.20 -8.76 24.69
C ALA A 142 -1.85 -9.38 25.94
N ILE A 143 -1.68 -10.68 26.12
CA ILE A 143 -2.00 -11.37 27.38
C ILE A 143 -0.69 -11.53 28.15
N ILE A 144 -0.62 -10.91 29.32
CA ILE A 144 0.56 -10.89 30.17
C ILE A 144 0.21 -11.56 31.49
N LEU A 145 0.96 -12.58 31.85
CA LEU A 145 0.79 -13.35 33.07
C LEU A 145 1.98 -13.14 34.00
N ASN A 146 1.72 -12.91 35.29
CA ASN A 146 2.74 -12.99 36.32
C ASN A 146 2.89 -14.45 36.85
N ASP A 147 3.85 -14.66 37.76
CA ASP A 147 4.10 -15.99 38.37
C ASP A 147 2.91 -16.56 39.14
N LYS A 148 1.98 -15.71 39.56
CA LYS A 148 0.74 -16.09 40.25
C LYS A 148 -0.41 -16.40 39.29
N ARG A 149 -0.16 -16.35 37.97
CA ARG A 149 -1.16 -16.53 36.90
C ARG A 149 -2.25 -15.46 36.90
N GLU A 150 -1.94 -14.26 37.37
CA GLU A 150 -2.80 -13.09 37.25
C GLU A 150 -2.52 -12.38 35.93
N VAL A 151 -3.57 -11.80 35.32
CA VAL A 151 -3.47 -11.13 34.01
C VAL A 151 -3.35 -9.62 34.19
N LEU A 152 -2.39 -9.00 33.50
CA LEU A 152 -2.30 -7.54 33.42
C LEU A 152 -3.45 -6.98 32.60
N THR A 153 -4.14 -6.01 33.17
CA THR A 153 -5.26 -5.32 32.50
C THR A 153 -5.12 -3.81 32.68
N VAL A 154 -5.69 -3.07 31.74
CA VAL A 154 -5.68 -1.60 31.70
C VAL A 154 -7.09 -1.04 31.65
N GLN A 155 -7.23 0.20 32.11
CA GLN A 155 -8.41 1.02 31.89
C GLN A 155 -8.02 2.26 31.09
N GLU A 156 -8.82 2.59 30.08
CA GLU A 156 -8.57 3.75 29.24
C GLU A 156 -8.74 5.06 30.03
N LYS A 157 -7.71 5.91 30.00
CA LYS A 157 -7.76 7.27 30.59
C LYS A 157 -8.49 8.28 29.69
N SER A 158 -8.72 7.93 28.42
CA SER A 158 -9.33 8.75 27.38
C SER A 158 -10.08 7.89 26.37
N GLY A 159 -11.04 8.46 25.63
CA GLY A 159 -11.81 7.72 24.63
C GLY A 159 -13.13 7.17 25.18
N ARG A 160 -13.71 6.21 24.44
CA ARG A 160 -15.09 5.73 24.65
C ARG A 160 -15.28 5.02 25.99
N PHE A 161 -14.25 4.35 26.50
CA PHE A 161 -14.35 3.56 27.73
C PHE A 161 -13.85 4.29 28.98
N ARG A 162 -13.48 5.57 28.87
CA ARG A 162 -13.06 6.39 30.01
C ARG A 162 -14.14 6.44 31.09
N GLY A 163 -13.77 6.09 32.33
CA GLY A 163 -14.67 6.17 33.49
C GLY A 163 -15.77 5.09 33.51
N THR A 164 -15.75 4.13 32.59
CA THR A 164 -16.72 3.02 32.55
C THR A 164 -16.39 1.89 33.53
N GLY A 165 -15.16 1.87 34.06
CA GLY A 165 -14.67 0.79 34.93
C GLY A 165 -14.38 -0.53 34.19
N ILE A 166 -14.44 -0.54 32.86
CA ILE A 166 -14.14 -1.72 32.05
C ILE A 166 -12.63 -1.93 32.01
N TRP A 167 -12.21 -3.13 32.39
CA TRP A 167 -10.83 -3.61 32.26
C TRP A 167 -10.68 -4.36 30.95
N LYS A 168 -9.62 -4.04 30.20
CA LYS A 168 -9.24 -4.73 28.96
C LYS A 168 -7.79 -5.19 29.05
N ILE A 169 -7.40 -6.12 28.18
CA ILE A 169 -5.98 -6.41 27.95
C ILE A 169 -5.34 -5.22 27.21
N PRO A 170 -4.01 -5.02 27.34
CA PRO A 170 -3.31 -4.04 26.52
C PRO A 170 -3.48 -4.34 25.04
N THR A 171 -3.77 -3.31 24.25
CA THR A 171 -4.03 -3.45 22.81
C THR A 171 -3.56 -2.26 22.03
N GLY A 172 -3.02 -2.50 20.83
CA GLY A 172 -2.53 -1.43 19.97
C GLY A 172 -2.57 -1.76 18.49
N VAL A 173 -2.05 -0.83 17.69
CA VAL A 173 -1.88 -1.00 16.24
C VAL A 173 -0.40 -1.27 15.99
N VAL A 174 -0.11 -2.21 15.10
CA VAL A 174 1.26 -2.45 14.64
C VAL A 174 1.58 -1.42 13.57
N ASP A 175 2.72 -0.74 13.72
CA ASP A 175 3.15 0.28 12.78
C ASP A 175 3.66 -0.34 11.48
N GLU A 176 3.71 0.46 10.42
CA GLU A 176 4.22 -0.01 9.13
C GLU A 176 5.70 -0.39 9.23
N GLY A 177 6.03 -1.59 8.77
CA GLY A 177 7.38 -2.15 8.88
C GLY A 177 7.75 -2.66 10.28
N GLU A 178 6.84 -2.57 11.25
CA GLU A 178 7.04 -3.10 12.61
C GLU A 178 6.66 -4.60 12.68
N ASP A 179 7.50 -5.38 13.35
CA ASP A 179 7.18 -6.77 13.65
C ASP A 179 6.03 -6.86 14.66
N ILE A 180 5.09 -7.78 14.44
CA ILE A 180 3.88 -7.93 15.26
C ILE A 180 4.22 -8.08 16.76
N PHE A 181 5.23 -8.86 17.11
CA PHE A 181 5.64 -9.06 18.50
C PHE A 181 6.32 -7.82 19.10
N MET A 182 7.08 -7.06 18.30
CA MET A 182 7.68 -5.80 18.74
C MET A 182 6.61 -4.77 19.05
N GLY A 183 5.60 -4.64 18.17
CA GLY A 183 4.45 -3.79 18.41
C GLY A 183 3.72 -4.15 19.69
N ALA A 184 3.52 -5.45 19.97
CA ALA A 184 2.88 -5.86 21.22
C ALA A 184 3.69 -5.49 22.48
N ILE A 185 5.02 -5.67 22.47
CA ILE A 185 5.91 -5.26 23.58
C ILE A 185 5.84 -3.73 23.78
N ARG A 186 5.95 -2.98 22.69
CA ARG A 186 5.88 -1.51 22.70
C ARG A 186 4.56 -1.02 23.32
N GLU A 187 3.43 -1.57 22.86
CA GLU A 187 2.10 -1.17 23.31
C GLU A 187 1.86 -1.47 24.80
N VAL A 188 2.34 -2.62 25.30
CA VAL A 188 2.28 -2.90 26.74
C VAL A 188 3.08 -1.87 27.53
N ARG A 189 4.30 -1.54 27.07
CA ARG A 189 5.15 -0.55 27.73
C ARG A 189 4.54 0.85 27.71
N GLU A 190 3.93 1.26 26.61
CA GLU A 190 3.27 2.58 26.47
C GLU A 190 2.02 2.70 27.37
N GLU A 191 1.19 1.66 27.45
CA GLU A 191 -0.05 1.71 28.23
C GLU A 191 0.18 1.47 29.74
N THR A 192 1.19 0.67 30.11
CA THR A 192 1.37 0.18 31.49
C THR A 192 2.69 0.58 32.13
N GLY A 193 3.71 0.92 31.33
CA GLY A 193 5.08 1.14 31.79
C GLY A 193 5.86 -0.15 32.09
N VAL A 194 5.31 -1.33 31.81
CA VAL A 194 5.92 -2.63 32.13
C VAL A 194 6.66 -3.17 30.91
N ASP A 195 7.91 -3.59 31.11
CA ASP A 195 8.68 -4.33 30.10
C ASP A 195 8.26 -5.81 30.09
N THR A 196 8.16 -6.40 28.89
CA THR A 196 7.68 -7.78 28.69
C THR A 196 8.48 -8.49 27.61
N GLU A 197 8.48 -9.83 27.65
CA GLU A 197 9.10 -10.66 26.62
C GLU A 197 8.02 -11.39 25.80
N PHE A 198 8.21 -11.43 24.48
CA PHE A 198 7.36 -12.24 23.61
C PHE A 198 7.60 -13.72 23.83
N VAL A 199 6.52 -14.49 23.89
CA VAL A 199 6.63 -15.95 23.99
C VAL A 199 5.96 -16.66 22.82
N GLU A 200 4.67 -16.42 22.60
CA GLU A 200 3.97 -17.11 21.52
C GLU A 200 2.74 -16.33 21.04
N VAL A 201 2.34 -16.60 19.80
CA VAL A 201 1.06 -16.14 19.28
C VAL A 201 -0.03 -17.13 19.67
N LEU A 202 -1.10 -16.66 20.33
CA LEU A 202 -2.21 -17.53 20.75
C LEU A 202 -3.28 -17.67 19.67
N GLY A 203 -3.41 -16.69 18.79
CA GLY A 203 -4.34 -16.79 17.67
C GLY A 203 -4.45 -15.53 16.84
N PHE A 204 -5.08 -15.66 15.68
CA PHE A 204 -5.41 -14.55 14.80
C PHE A 204 -6.91 -14.56 14.51
N ARG A 205 -7.49 -13.37 14.40
CA ARG A 205 -8.82 -13.13 13.86
C ARG A 205 -8.68 -12.09 12.75
N TYR A 206 -9.52 -12.15 11.72
CA TYR A 206 -9.63 -11.06 10.75
C TYR A 206 -9.82 -9.73 11.51
N GLY A 207 -8.77 -8.91 11.54
CA GLY A 207 -8.70 -7.62 12.24
C GLY A 207 -7.93 -7.57 13.58
N VAL A 208 -7.52 -8.69 14.19
CA VAL A 208 -6.75 -8.71 15.47
C VAL A 208 -5.82 -9.93 15.56
N CYS A 209 -4.54 -9.73 15.83
CA CYS A 209 -3.59 -10.75 16.29
C CYS A 209 -3.56 -10.78 17.82
N MET A 210 -3.77 -11.93 18.44
CA MET A 210 -3.63 -12.11 19.90
C MET A 210 -2.31 -12.79 20.22
N ILE A 211 -1.49 -12.09 21.01
CA ILE A 211 -0.15 -12.52 21.39
C ILE A 211 -0.10 -12.74 22.90
N LYS A 212 0.58 -13.81 23.32
CA LYS A 212 0.96 -14.03 24.70
C LYS A 212 2.39 -13.58 24.91
N HIS A 213 2.53 -12.72 25.91
CA HIS A 213 3.81 -12.35 26.47
C HIS A 213 3.97 -13.05 27.82
N VAL A 214 5.18 -13.51 28.12
CA VAL A 214 5.54 -13.92 29.47
C VAL A 214 6.24 -12.73 30.12
N LEU A 215 5.75 -12.39 31.30
CA LEU A 215 6.43 -11.44 32.18
C LEU A 215 7.68 -12.16 32.70
N CYS A 216 8.87 -11.73 32.29
CA CYS A 216 10.07 -12.03 33.05
C CYS A 216 10.29 -10.82 33.97
N LEU A 217 9.93 -10.98 35.26
CA LEU A 217 10.39 -10.09 36.32
C LEU A 217 11.71 -10.63 36.89
#